data_AF-A0A538RMN9-F1
#
_entry.id   AF-A0A538RMN9-F1
#
_cell.length_a   1.000
_cell.length_b   1.000
_cell.length_c   1.000
_cell.angle_alpha   90.00
_cell.angle_beta   90.00
_cell.angle_gamma   90.00
#
_symmetry.space_group_name_H-M   'P 1'
#
loop_
_entity.id
_entity.type
_entity.pdbx_description
1 polymer ?
#
loop_
_entity_poly.entity_id
_entity_poly.type
_entity_poly.pdbx_seq_one_letter_code
_entity_poly.pdbx_strand_id
1 'polypeptide(L)'
;AKYLEEQGFKVEVKPVRDLHSINQKAGVPDALEGCHTSFIDGYVVIGHVPVDAIRKLLAERPKIVGISIPGMASMPANLPGMPGIRFKPVAIYEITTDGSPSKIFMTVP
;
A
#
# COMPACT_ATOMS: atom_id res chain seq x y z
N ALA A 1 -0.56 12.13 -1.66
CA ALA A 1 -1.32 12.83 -2.73
C ALA A 1 -0.38 13.54 -3.69
N LYS A 2 0.28 14.65 -3.29
CA LYS A 2 1.16 15.46 -4.15
C LYS A 2 2.17 14.66 -4.98
N TYR A 3 2.86 13.69 -4.37
CA TYR A 3 3.79 12.81 -5.08
C TYR A 3 3.16 12.07 -6.27
N LEU A 4 1.94 11.53 -6.11
CA LEU A 4 1.25 10.83 -7.21
C LEU A 4 0.81 11.81 -8.31
N GLU A 5 0.41 13.03 -7.95
CA GLU A 5 0.07 14.08 -8.92
C GLU A 5 1.28 14.48 -9.76
N GLU A 6 2.45 14.64 -9.13
CA GLU A 6 3.72 14.91 -9.82
C GLU A 6 4.13 13.77 -10.76
N GLN A 7 3.70 12.53 -10.46
CA GLN A 7 3.90 11.37 -11.32
C GLN A 7 2.86 11.23 -12.44
N GLY A 8 1.96 12.20 -12.59
CA GLY A 8 0.96 12.26 -13.66
C GLY A 8 -0.37 11.59 -13.33
N PHE A 9 -0.60 11.18 -12.08
CA PHE A 9 -1.89 10.62 -11.67
C PHE A 9 -2.87 11.75 -11.33
N LYS A 10 -4.12 11.61 -11.77
CA LYS A 10 -5.20 12.48 -11.28
C LYS A 10 -5.65 11.99 -9.92
N VAL A 11 -5.31 12.73 -8.86
CA VAL A 11 -5.63 12.36 -7.47
C VAL A 11 -6.84 13.16 -6.99
N GLU A 12 -7.79 12.48 -6.36
CA GLU A 12 -8.89 13.11 -5.63
C GLU A 12 -8.78 12.68 -4.17
N VAL A 13 -8.58 13.64 -3.26
CA VAL A 13 -8.48 13.35 -1.81
C VAL A 13 -9.85 13.53 -1.17
N LYS A 14 -10.38 12.47 -0.57
CA LYS A 14 -11.64 12.47 0.17
C LYS A 14 -11.39 12.19 1.65
N PRO A 15 -11.54 13.19 2.54
CA PRO A 15 -11.53 12.94 3.97
C PRO A 15 -12.71 12.04 4.35
N VAL A 16 -12.44 10.94 5.03
CA VAL A 16 -13.46 10.00 5.50
C VAL A 16 -13.34 9.82 7.01
N ARG A 17 -14.47 9.66 7.69
CA ARG A 17 -14.51 9.44 9.14
C ARG A 17 -14.26 7.98 9.51
N ASP A 18 -14.58 7.07 8.60
CA ASP A 18 -14.50 5.63 8.82
C ASP A 18 -13.82 4.96 7.62
N LEU A 19 -12.49 4.92 7.68
CA LEU A 19 -11.67 4.26 6.65
C LEU A 19 -11.78 2.74 6.75
N HIS A 20 -11.95 2.21 7.96
CA HIS A 20 -12.05 0.77 8.22
C HIS A 20 -13.26 0.16 7.51
N SER A 21 -14.46 0.74 7.67
CA SER A 21 -15.65 0.28 6.95
C SER A 21 -15.51 0.35 5.43
N ILE A 22 -14.72 1.29 4.90
CA ILE A 22 -14.44 1.41 3.46
C ILE A 22 -13.50 0.28 3.01
N ASN A 23 -12.45 0.02 3.76
CA ASN A 23 -11.48 -1.05 3.50
C ASN A 23 -12.14 -2.43 3.54
N GLN A 24 -12.93 -2.70 4.58
CA GLN A 24 -13.73 -3.92 4.72
C GLN A 24 -14.64 -4.16 3.52
N LYS A 25 -15.39 -3.13 3.08
CA LYS A 25 -16.24 -3.21 1.88
C LYS A 25 -15.45 -3.43 0.59
N ALA A 26 -14.21 -2.99 0.56
CA ALA A 26 -13.29 -3.21 -0.56
C ALA A 26 -12.61 -4.59 -0.52
N GLY A 27 -12.86 -5.42 0.51
CA GLY A 27 -12.25 -6.75 0.64
C GLY A 27 -10.82 -6.72 1.18
N VAL A 28 -10.45 -5.66 1.89
CA VAL A 28 -9.16 -5.52 2.56
C VAL A 28 -9.21 -6.20 3.92
N PRO A 29 -8.33 -7.17 4.21
CA PRO A 29 -8.19 -7.74 5.55
C PRO A 29 -7.59 -6.73 6.54
N ASP A 30 -8.04 -6.79 7.80
CA ASP A 30 -7.57 -5.91 8.90
C ASP A 30 -6.04 -5.87 9.03
N ALA A 31 -5.37 -6.99 8.80
CA ALA A 31 -3.91 -7.10 8.88
C ALA A 31 -3.16 -6.28 7.80
N LEU A 32 -3.84 -5.91 6.71
CA LEU A 32 -3.27 -5.16 5.59
C LEU A 32 -3.80 -3.72 5.52
N GLU A 33 -4.57 -3.29 6.53
CA GLU A 33 -4.99 -1.90 6.63
C GLU A 33 -3.81 -0.96 6.88
N GLY A 34 -4.01 0.30 6.52
CA GLY A 34 -3.04 1.36 6.70
C GLY A 34 -3.73 2.67 7.02
N CYS A 35 -2.92 3.70 7.30
CA CYS A 35 -3.43 5.02 7.66
C CYS A 35 -4.20 5.71 6.53
N HIS A 36 -3.98 5.30 5.27
CA HIS A 36 -4.66 5.82 4.10
C HIS A 36 -4.81 4.73 3.03
N THR A 37 -5.92 4.81 2.30
CA THR A 37 -6.28 3.92 1.20
C THR A 37 -6.53 4.74 -0.05
N SER A 38 -5.93 4.32 -1.15
CA SER A 38 -6.16 4.89 -2.48
C SER A 38 -6.84 3.85 -3.36
N PHE A 39 -7.76 4.29 -4.21
CA PHE A 39 -8.41 3.45 -5.22
C PHE A 39 -7.91 3.88 -6.59
N ILE A 40 -7.28 2.96 -7.33
CA ILE A 40 -6.66 3.24 -8.62
C ILE A 40 -7.10 2.18 -9.62
N ASP A 41 -7.87 2.58 -10.63
CA ASP A 41 -8.34 1.72 -11.73
C ASP A 41 -8.96 0.38 -11.27
N GLY A 42 -9.75 0.44 -10.19
CA GLY A 42 -10.40 -0.73 -9.58
C GLY A 42 -9.56 -1.48 -8.54
N TYR A 43 -8.29 -1.14 -8.36
CA TYR A 43 -7.42 -1.71 -7.34
C TYR A 43 -7.35 -0.85 -6.08
N VAL A 44 -7.13 -1.51 -4.95
CA VAL A 44 -6.86 -0.88 -3.66
C VAL A 44 -5.35 -0.73 -3.47
N VAL A 45 -4.89 0.44 -3.06
CA VAL A 45 -3.48 0.72 -2.77
C VAL A 45 -3.39 1.31 -1.36
N ILE A 46 -2.77 0.57 -0.44
CA ILE A 46 -2.75 0.91 0.98
C ILE A 46 -1.33 1.24 1.43
N GLY A 47 -1.17 2.35 2.15
CA GLY A 47 0.12 2.79 2.67
C GLY A 47 0.97 3.52 1.63
N HIS A 48 2.27 3.67 1.92
CA HIS A 48 3.20 4.46 1.11
C HIS A 48 3.79 3.63 -0.05
N VAL A 49 2.91 3.11 -0.91
CA VAL A 49 3.31 2.29 -2.06
C VAL A 49 4.04 3.16 -3.09
N PRO A 50 5.27 2.79 -3.52
CA PRO A 50 6.01 3.52 -4.54
C PRO A 50 5.33 3.43 -5.90
N VAL A 51 5.52 4.46 -6.72
CA VAL A 51 4.84 4.59 -8.02
C VAL A 51 5.17 3.43 -8.97
N ASP A 52 6.38 2.86 -8.88
CA ASP A 52 6.80 1.75 -9.72
C ASP A 52 5.95 0.50 -9.49
N ALA A 53 5.59 0.23 -8.23
CA ALA A 53 4.70 -0.87 -7.88
C ALA A 53 3.26 -0.61 -8.38
N ILE A 54 2.79 0.64 -8.30
CA ILE A 54 1.49 1.03 -8.88
C ILE A 54 1.50 0.86 -10.40
N ARG A 55 2.54 1.30 -11.08
CA ARG A 55 2.70 1.13 -12.54
C ARG A 55 2.74 -0.34 -12.94
N LYS A 56 3.48 -1.16 -12.19
CA LYS A 56 3.51 -2.62 -12.38
C LYS A 56 2.12 -3.24 -12.19
N LEU A 57 1.40 -2.87 -11.14
CA LEU A 57 0.03 -3.33 -10.87
C LEU A 57 -0.91 -2.99 -12.04
N LEU A 58 -0.84 -1.76 -12.54
CA LEU A 58 -1.68 -1.30 -13.65
C LEU A 58 -1.29 -1.92 -15.00
N ALA A 59 -0.02 -2.29 -15.18
CA ALA A 59 0.46 -2.96 -16.38
C ALA A 59 0.13 -4.46 -16.39
N GLU A 60 0.34 -5.15 -15.28
CA GLU A 60 0.13 -6.61 -15.17
C GLU A 60 -1.34 -6.96 -14.93
N ARG A 61 -2.11 -6.05 -14.32
CA ARG A 61 -3.52 -6.22 -13.91
C ARG A 61 -3.81 -7.61 -13.32
N PRO A 62 -3.06 -8.04 -12.28
CA PRO A 62 -3.28 -9.33 -11.66
C PRO A 62 -4.68 -9.41 -11.04
N LYS A 63 -5.23 -10.64 -10.94
CA LYS A 63 -6.55 -10.89 -10.36
C LYS A 63 -6.50 -10.82 -8.82
N ILE A 64 -6.21 -9.64 -8.30
CA ILE A 64 -6.12 -9.32 -6.87
C ILE A 64 -6.99 -8.10 -6.57
N VAL A 65 -7.29 -7.87 -5.30
CA VAL A 65 -8.00 -6.67 -4.84
C VAL A 65 -7.10 -5.45 -4.92
N GLY A 66 -5.81 -5.63 -4.62
CA GLY A 66 -4.91 -4.50 -4.48
C GLY A 66 -3.54 -4.87 -3.91
N ILE A 67 -2.78 -3.84 -3.54
CA ILE A 67 -1.47 -3.97 -2.91
C ILE A 67 -1.39 -3.12 -1.65
N SER A 68 -0.70 -3.63 -0.63
CA SER A 68 -0.53 -2.95 0.66
C SER A 68 0.92 -2.98 1.12
N ILE A 69 1.36 -1.88 1.72
CA ILE A 69 2.50 -1.85 2.64
C ILE A 69 1.91 -1.69 4.05
N PRO A 70 1.82 -2.77 4.84
CA PRO A 70 1.30 -2.68 6.20
C PRO A 70 2.15 -1.74 7.04
N GLY A 71 1.49 -0.91 7.86
CA GLY A 71 2.07 0.27 8.52
C GLY A 71 3.32 0.02 9.39
N MET A 72 3.59 -1.22 9.81
CA MET A 72 4.80 -1.56 10.57
C MET A 72 6.07 -1.68 9.70
N ALA A 73 5.94 -1.92 8.40
CA ALA A 73 7.08 -2.05 7.48
C ALA A 73 7.69 -0.69 7.07
N SER A 74 7.04 0.42 7.42
CA SER A 74 7.40 1.78 7.00
C SER A 74 7.96 2.67 8.12
N MET A 75 8.30 2.10 9.28
CA MET A 75 9.03 2.84 10.33
C MET A 75 10.55 2.69 10.17
N PRO A 76 11.28 3.73 9.73
CA PRO A 76 12.70 3.82 10.01
C PRO A 76 12.88 3.99 11.52
N ALA A 77 13.60 3.04 12.15
CA ALA A 77 13.98 3.14 13.55
C ALA A 77 15.00 4.28 13.74
N ASN A 78 14.52 5.51 13.98
CA ASN A 78 15.35 6.67 14.33
C ASN A 78 15.11 7.10 15.78
N LEU A 79 15.29 6.15 16.70
CA LEU A 79 15.49 6.47 18.12
C LEU A 79 16.97 6.90 18.30
N PRO A 80 17.24 8.05 18.94
CA PRO A 80 18.61 8.48 19.20
C PRO A 80 19.33 7.44 20.08
N GLY A 81 20.43 6.86 19.56
CA GLY A 81 21.27 5.89 20.30
C GLY A 81 21.58 4.56 19.60
N MET A 82 21.03 4.28 18.40
CA MET A 82 21.38 3.08 17.63
C MET A 82 22.20 3.41 16.38
N PRO A 83 23.39 2.79 16.18
CA PRO A 83 24.15 2.92 14.94
C PRO A 83 23.50 2.05 13.86
N GLY A 84 23.12 2.66 12.74
CA GLY A 84 22.83 1.94 11.50
C GLY A 84 21.48 2.29 10.89
N ILE A 85 21.53 3.02 9.78
CA ILE A 85 20.42 3.12 8.84
C ILE A 85 20.26 1.72 8.23
N ARG A 86 19.37 0.90 8.79
CA ARG A 86 18.93 -0.34 8.13
C ARG A 86 17.75 0.01 7.24
N PHE A 87 18.04 0.39 5.99
CA PHE A 87 17.08 0.23 4.91
C PHE A 87 16.81 -1.27 4.78
N LYS A 88 15.82 -1.77 5.53
CA LYS A 88 15.30 -3.10 5.27
C LYS A 88 14.44 -2.98 4.01
N PRO A 89 14.60 -3.89 3.05
CA PRO A 89 13.76 -3.90 1.87
C PRO A 89 12.29 -3.92 2.28
N VAL A 90 11.49 -3.01 1.72
CA VAL A 90 10.06 -2.91 2.02
C VAL A 90 9.33 -3.88 1.11
N ALA A 91 8.70 -4.89 1.71
CA ALA A 91 7.84 -5.81 1.01
C ALA A 91 6.45 -5.20 0.79
N ILE A 92 6.00 -5.24 -0.46
CA ILE A 92 4.67 -4.87 -0.90
C ILE A 92 3.87 -6.17 -1.03
N TYR A 93 2.72 -6.24 -0.37
CA TYR A 93 1.91 -7.45 -0.31
C TYR A 93 0.69 -7.33 -1.21
N GLU A 94 0.28 -8.44 -1.80
CA GLU A 94 -0.99 -8.58 -2.51
C GLU A 94 -2.15 -8.70 -1.51
N ILE A 95 -3.25 -8.03 -1.84
CA ILE A 95 -4.53 -8.13 -1.14
C ILE A 95 -5.41 -9.04 -1.97
N THR A 96 -5.85 -10.17 -1.41
CA THR A 96 -6.78 -11.09 -2.05
C THR A 96 -7.98 -11.34 -1.15
N THR A 97 -9.16 -11.55 -1.75
CA THR A 97 -10.42 -11.82 -1.02
C THR A 97 -10.62 -13.29 -0.68
N ASP A 98 -9.76 -14.18 -1.18
CA ASP A 98 -9.87 -15.63 -1.04
C ASP A 98 -9.37 -16.15 0.32
N GLY A 99 -8.94 -15.27 1.23
CA GLY A 99 -8.35 -15.64 2.52
C GLY A 99 -6.98 -16.30 2.39
N SER A 100 -6.39 -16.29 1.19
CA SER A 100 -5.02 -16.76 0.98
C SER A 100 -4.03 -15.89 1.76
N PRO A 101 -2.92 -16.48 2.23
CA PRO A 101 -1.85 -15.72 2.85
C PRO A 101 -1.33 -14.67 1.85
N SER A 102 -1.15 -13.44 2.33
CA SER A 102 -0.67 -12.31 1.52
C SER A 102 0.66 -12.65 0.87
N LYS A 103 0.70 -12.65 -0.46
CA LYS A 103 1.92 -12.89 -1.24
C LYS A 103 2.69 -11.60 -1.40
N ILE A 104 4.01 -11.70 -1.52
CA ILE A 104 4.85 -10.54 -1.84
C ILE A 104 4.68 -10.24 -3.32
N PHE A 105 4.10 -9.08 -3.64
CA PHE A 105 3.97 -8.55 -4.98
C PHE A 105 5.31 -8.04 -5.52
N MET A 106 6.03 -7.28 -4.68
CA MET A 106 7.29 -6.64 -5.02
C MET A 106 8.04 -6.29 -3.74
N THR A 107 9.37 -6.33 -3.79
CA THR A 107 10.23 -5.81 -2.71
C THR A 107 11.00 -4.63 -3.26
N VAL A 108 10.95 -3.50 -2.56
CA VAL A 108 11.75 -2.31 -2.90
C VAL A 108 12.91 -2.17 -1.92
N PRO A 109 14.14 -1.84 -2.38
CA PRO A 109 15.30 -1.68 -1.53
C PRO A 109 15.22 -0.45 -0.61
#